data_AF-A0A1F9UJ26-F1
#
_entry.id   AF-A0A1F9UJ26-F1
#
_cell.length_a   1.000
_cell.length_b   1.000
_cell.length_c   1.000
_cell.angle_alpha   90.00
_cell.angle_beta   90.00
_cell.angle_gamma   90.00
#
_symmetry.space_group_name_H-M   'P 1'
#
loop_
_entity.id
_entity.type
_entity.pdbx_description
1 polymer ?
#
loop_
_entity_poly.entity_id
_entity_poly.type
_entity_poly.pdbx_seq_one_letter_code
_entity_poly.pdbx_strand_id
1 'polypeptide(L)'
;MIPITRRTPTFNDGAVDWNTGDVVVIKGGVRLTLEWMGEGWSGDYNPNDKEDEPLMRFFVERKVGHSWEPVEDASFCTRIPASIPMSRKIVLAKMILNAMCDAVQSPGMRSPKKIGESLSWIDSNGICDKTTS
;
A
#
# COMPACT_ATOMS: atom_id res chain seq x y z
N MET A 1 0.53 12.98 -29.48
CA MET A 1 0.99 12.81 -28.08
C MET A 1 -0.02 13.55 -27.20
N ILE A 2 -0.97 12.84 -26.59
CA ILE A 2 -2.03 13.44 -25.79
C ILE A 2 -1.60 13.33 -24.32
N PRO A 3 -1.57 14.43 -23.54
CA PRO A 3 -1.22 14.35 -22.14
C PRO A 3 -2.36 13.69 -21.38
N ILE A 4 -2.08 12.55 -20.74
CA ILE A 4 -3.02 11.89 -19.85
C ILE A 4 -3.05 12.72 -18.56
N THR A 5 -3.93 13.72 -18.53
CA THR A 5 -4.27 14.44 -17.30
C THR A 5 -4.83 13.43 -16.31
N ARG A 6 -4.03 13.06 -15.30
CA ARG A 6 -4.48 12.30 -14.12
C ARG A 6 -5.53 13.14 -13.39
N ARG A 7 -6.79 13.00 -13.78
CA ARG A 7 -7.92 13.48 -12.97
C ARG A 7 -7.89 12.64 -11.71
N THR A 8 -7.48 13.22 -10.58
CA THR A 8 -7.66 12.61 -9.27
C THR A 8 -9.15 12.44 -9.01
N PRO A 9 -9.68 11.21 -9.01
CA PRO A 9 -11.07 10.97 -8.66
C PRO A 9 -11.24 11.27 -7.17
N THR A 10 -12.34 11.92 -6.80
CA THR A 10 -12.77 12.00 -5.41
C THR A 10 -13.20 10.59 -4.99
N PHE A 11 -12.33 9.88 -4.26
CA PHE A 11 -12.54 8.49 -3.90
C PHE A 11 -13.40 8.34 -2.64
N ASN A 12 -14.53 7.64 -2.75
CA ASN A 12 -15.22 6.99 -1.62
C ASN A 12 -14.49 5.66 -1.29
N ASP A 13 -14.63 5.18 -0.05
CA ASP A 13 -13.93 4.03 0.55
C ASP A 13 -13.59 2.85 -0.38
N GLY A 14 -12.37 2.84 -0.91
CA GLY A 14 -11.80 1.72 -1.68
C GLY A 14 -12.01 1.83 -3.19
N ALA A 15 -11.39 2.83 -3.79
CA ALA A 15 -11.35 2.96 -5.23
C ALA A 15 -10.25 2.11 -5.84
N VAL A 16 -10.52 1.60 -7.02
CA VAL A 16 -9.65 0.69 -7.77
C VAL A 16 -9.32 1.32 -9.10
N ASP A 17 -8.04 1.33 -9.47
CA ASP A 17 -7.64 1.55 -10.85
C ASP A 17 -7.59 0.20 -11.56
N TRP A 18 -8.57 -0.06 -12.42
CA TRP A 18 -8.68 -1.32 -13.15
C TRP A 18 -7.63 -1.48 -14.25
N ASN A 19 -6.94 -0.40 -14.66
CA ASN A 19 -5.89 -0.49 -15.67
C ASN A 19 -4.55 -0.91 -15.07
N THR A 20 -4.26 -0.51 -13.83
CA THR A 20 -2.99 -0.83 -13.15
C THR A 20 -3.14 -1.94 -12.13
N GLY A 21 -4.35 -2.20 -11.66
CA GLY A 21 -4.59 -3.13 -10.56
C GLY A 21 -4.29 -2.53 -9.18
N ASP A 22 -4.11 -1.21 -9.12
CA ASP A 22 -3.83 -0.47 -7.89
C ASP A 22 -5.11 -0.24 -7.08
N VAL A 23 -4.94 -0.19 -5.76
CA VAL A 23 -6.03 0.03 -4.82
C VAL A 23 -5.74 1.27 -3.99
N VAL A 24 -6.69 2.20 -3.96
CA VAL A 24 -6.64 3.41 -3.13
C VAL A 24 -7.78 3.35 -2.11
N VAL A 25 -7.42 3.38 -0.82
CA VAL A 25 -8.37 3.42 0.30
C VAL A 25 -8.12 4.67 1.14
N ILE A 26 -9.19 5.26 1.67
CA ILE A 26 -9.13 6.48 2.47
C ILE A 26 -9.91 6.27 3.76
N LYS A 27 -9.39 6.73 4.90
CA LYS A 27 -10.08 6.70 6.19
C LYS A 27 -9.55 7.83 7.06
N GLY A 28 -10.44 8.65 7.62
CA GLY A 28 -10.08 9.66 8.61
C GLY A 28 -9.00 10.66 8.15
N GLY A 29 -8.95 11.02 6.86
CA GLY A 29 -7.91 11.91 6.34
C GLY A 29 -6.55 11.24 6.14
N VAL A 30 -6.49 9.91 6.16
CA VAL A 30 -5.33 9.11 5.75
C VAL A 30 -5.69 8.38 4.45
N ARG A 31 -4.79 8.42 3.47
CA ARG A 31 -4.91 7.71 2.19
C ARG A 31 -3.81 6.67 2.11
N LEU A 32 -4.17 5.45 1.72
CA LEU A 32 -3.22 4.40 1.40
C LEU A 32 -3.44 3.95 -0.03
N THR A 33 -2.34 3.83 -0.75
CA THR A 33 -2.29 3.26 -2.09
C THR A 33 -1.50 1.97 -2.03
N LEU A 34 -2.06 0.88 -2.55
CA LEU A 34 -1.41 -0.40 -2.75
C LEU A 34 -1.20 -0.58 -4.26
N GLU A 35 0.04 -0.51 -4.70
CA GLU A 35 0.43 -0.47 -6.11
C GLU A 35 1.51 -1.50 -6.46
N TRP A 36 1.59 -1.88 -7.74
CA TRP A 36 2.72 -2.66 -8.25
C TRP A 36 3.69 -1.73 -8.99
N MET A 37 4.94 -1.65 -8.53
CA MET A 37 5.97 -0.80 -9.12
C MET A 37 7.04 -1.59 -9.89
N GLY A 38 6.81 -2.87 -10.18
CA GLY A 38 7.83 -3.75 -10.76
C GLY A 38 8.76 -4.38 -9.72
N GLU A 39 8.35 -4.46 -8.45
CA GLU A 39 9.12 -5.06 -7.35
C GLU A 39 8.95 -6.59 -7.29
N GLY A 40 9.99 -7.27 -6.83
CA GLY A 40 10.07 -8.69 -6.50
C GLY A 40 10.62 -8.93 -5.09
N TRP A 41 11.09 -10.13 -4.78
CA TRP A 41 11.57 -10.48 -3.42
C TRP A 41 12.85 -9.76 -3.01
N SER A 42 13.71 -9.42 -3.97
CA SER A 42 15.06 -8.88 -3.73
C SER A 42 15.38 -7.66 -4.61
N GLY A 43 14.41 -6.77 -4.79
CA GLY A 43 14.52 -5.57 -5.64
C GLY A 43 13.57 -5.65 -6.81
N ASP A 44 14.02 -5.29 -8.01
CA ASP A 44 13.20 -5.34 -9.22
C ASP A 44 12.81 -6.79 -9.57
N TYR A 45 11.55 -6.98 -9.95
CA TYR A 45 11.02 -8.25 -10.43
C TYR A 45 11.72 -8.71 -11.70
N ASN A 46 12.27 -9.92 -11.67
CA ASN A 46 12.87 -10.59 -12.81
C ASN A 46 11.93 -11.65 -13.40
N PRO A 47 11.28 -11.41 -14.56
CA PRO A 47 10.36 -12.38 -15.16
C PRO A 47 11.02 -13.67 -15.66
N ASN A 48 12.35 -13.73 -15.69
CA ASN A 48 13.09 -14.95 -16.06
C ASN A 48 13.43 -15.82 -14.85
N ASP A 49 13.30 -15.29 -13.63
CA ASP A 49 13.42 -16.07 -12.40
C ASP A 49 12.03 -16.55 -11.99
N LYS A 50 11.84 -17.86 -11.91
CA LYS A 50 10.54 -18.46 -11.56
C LYS A 50 10.21 -18.34 -10.08
N GLU A 51 11.22 -18.11 -9.25
CA GLU A 51 11.07 -17.97 -7.81
C GLU A 51 10.88 -16.50 -7.41
N ASP A 52 11.10 -15.56 -8.34
CA ASP A 52 10.84 -14.15 -8.10
C ASP A 52 9.37 -13.84 -8.38
N GLU A 53 8.62 -13.47 -7.33
CA GLU A 53 7.20 -13.19 -7.44
C GLU A 53 7.00 -11.67 -7.53
N PRO A 54 6.15 -11.13 -8.42
CA PRO A 54 5.89 -9.69 -8.46
C PRO A 54 5.12 -9.28 -7.19
N LEU A 55 5.67 -8.34 -6.41
CA LEU A 55 5.12 -7.93 -5.12
C LEU A 55 4.55 -6.50 -5.15
N MET A 56 3.50 -6.30 -4.37
CA MET A 56 2.89 -4.98 -4.18
C MET A 56 3.67 -4.16 -3.15
N ARG A 57 3.60 -2.84 -3.29
CA ARG A 57 4.07 -1.86 -2.33
C ARG A 57 2.88 -1.05 -1.82
N PHE A 58 2.91 -0.60 -0.57
CA PHE A 58 2.01 0.45 -0.13
C PHE A 58 2.74 1.74 0.21
N PHE A 59 2.06 2.86 0.02
CA PHE A 59 2.48 4.15 0.56
C PHE A 59 1.31 4.88 1.19
N VAL A 60 1.62 5.73 2.17
CA VAL A 60 0.62 6.43 2.98
C VAL A 60 0.78 7.94 2.86
N GLU A 61 -0.35 8.63 2.71
CA GLU A 61 -0.45 10.07 2.70
C GLU A 61 -1.47 10.53 3.74
N ARG A 62 -1.30 11.76 4.22
CA ARG A 62 -2.25 12.43 5.12
C ARG A 62 -2.82 13.66 4.44
N LYS A 63 -4.05 14.02 4.81
CA LYS A 63 -4.71 15.22 4.33
C LYS A 63 -4.22 16.43 5.11
N VAL A 64 -3.64 17.41 4.40
CA VAL A 64 -3.22 18.70 4.96
C VAL A 64 -3.93 19.80 4.17
N GLY A 65 -4.95 20.41 4.80
CA GLY A 65 -5.86 21.34 4.13
C GLY A 65 -6.61 20.67 2.97
N HIS A 66 -6.36 21.15 1.75
CA HIS A 66 -6.96 20.63 0.50
C HIS A 66 -6.03 19.67 -0.27
N SER A 67 -4.84 19.38 0.26
CA SER A 67 -3.81 18.58 -0.39
C SER A 67 -3.55 17.27 0.35
N TRP A 68 -3.03 16.29 -0.37
CA TRP A 68 -2.50 15.05 0.19
C TRP A 68 -0.97 15.17 0.25
N GLU A 69 -0.41 14.95 1.41
CA GLU A 69 1.03 14.99 1.65
C GLU A 69 1.53 13.61 2.08
N PRO A 70 2.68 13.14 1.54
CA PRO A 70 3.26 11.87 1.95
C PRO A 70 3.58 11.89 3.45
N VAL A 71 3.25 10.79 4.13
CA VAL A 71 3.72 10.58 5.50
C VAL A 71 5.17 10.14 5.42
N GLU A 72 6.04 10.80 6.17
CA GLU A 72 7.46 10.49 6.23
C GLU A 72 7.68 9.03 6.67
N ASP A 73 8.62 8.34 6.01
CA ASP A 73 8.93 6.91 6.24
C ASP A 73 7.71 5.98 6.18
N ALA A 74 6.69 6.30 5.38
CA ALA A 74 5.45 5.53 5.31
C ALA A 74 5.24 4.83 3.95
N SER A 75 6.30 4.23 3.42
CA SER A 75 6.25 3.51 2.15
C SER A 75 7.06 2.22 2.22
N PHE A 76 6.41 1.08 1.99
CA PHE A 76 6.97 -0.24 2.28
C PHE A 76 6.56 -1.28 1.25
N CYS A 77 7.52 -2.12 0.86
CA CYS A 77 7.24 -3.34 0.11
C CYS A 77 6.42 -4.31 0.99
N THR A 78 5.63 -5.16 0.36
CA THR A 78 4.83 -6.19 1.04
C THR A 78 5.19 -7.56 0.50
N ARG A 79 4.64 -8.61 1.10
CA ARG A 79 4.65 -9.98 0.55
C ARG A 79 3.33 -10.30 -0.15
N ILE A 80 2.61 -9.27 -0.59
CA ILE A 80 1.35 -9.42 -1.31
C ILE A 80 1.69 -9.58 -2.80
N PRO A 81 1.36 -10.71 -3.43
CA PRO A 81 1.60 -10.88 -4.86
C PRO A 81 0.74 -9.92 -5.68
N ALA A 82 1.30 -9.34 -6.74
CA ALA A 82 0.57 -8.46 -7.66
C ALA A 82 -0.56 -9.19 -8.40
N SER A 83 -0.49 -10.52 -8.48
CA SER A 83 -1.45 -11.40 -9.16
C SER A 83 -2.70 -11.76 -8.33
N ILE A 84 -2.74 -11.45 -7.03
CA ILE A 84 -3.90 -11.84 -6.20
C ILE A 84 -5.19 -11.15 -6.66
N PRO A 85 -6.37 -11.75 -6.39
CA PRO A 85 -7.65 -11.17 -6.80
C PRO A 85 -7.84 -9.74 -6.29
N MET A 86 -8.43 -8.88 -7.11
CA MET A 86 -8.68 -7.47 -6.77
C MET A 86 -9.48 -7.31 -5.46
N SER A 87 -10.51 -8.14 -5.26
CA SER A 87 -11.29 -8.15 -4.02
C SER A 87 -10.42 -8.39 -2.79
N ARG A 88 -9.36 -9.21 -2.93
CA ARG A 88 -8.40 -9.48 -1.87
C ARG A 88 -7.45 -8.31 -1.64
N LYS A 89 -6.96 -7.67 -2.70
CA LYS A 89 -6.17 -6.42 -2.60
C LYS A 89 -6.91 -5.34 -1.81
N ILE A 90 -8.21 -5.16 -2.07
CA ILE A 90 -9.06 -4.20 -1.34
C ILE A 90 -9.14 -4.52 0.16
N VAL A 91 -9.33 -5.79 0.52
CA VAL A 91 -9.37 -6.22 1.93
C VAL A 91 -8.03 -5.93 2.61
N LEU A 92 -6.91 -6.32 1.99
CA LEU A 92 -5.57 -6.09 2.53
C LEU A 92 -5.26 -4.61 2.66
N ALA A 93 -5.55 -3.80 1.64
CA ALA A 93 -5.37 -2.35 1.68
C ALA A 93 -6.16 -1.71 2.84
N LYS A 94 -7.41 -2.13 3.07
CA LYS A 94 -8.22 -1.68 4.22
C LYS A 94 -7.62 -2.09 5.56
N MET A 95 -7.06 -3.31 5.66
CA MET A 95 -6.36 -3.76 6.88
C MET A 95 -5.12 -2.92 7.17
N ILE A 96 -4.27 -2.69 6.17
CA ILE A 96 -3.05 -1.87 6.30
C ILE A 96 -3.44 -0.43 6.67
N LEU A 97 -4.44 0.14 5.98
CA LEU A 97 -4.92 1.48 6.27
C LEU A 97 -5.44 1.60 7.71
N ASN A 98 -6.21 0.63 8.19
CA ASN A 98 -6.70 0.65 9.57
C ASN A 98 -5.55 0.70 10.58
N ALA A 99 -4.50 -0.11 10.39
CA ALA A 99 -3.33 -0.12 11.26
C ALA A 99 -2.52 1.19 11.19
N MET A 100 -2.39 1.77 9.98
CA MET A 100 -1.65 3.02 9.76
C MET A 100 -2.44 4.25 10.24
N CYS A 101 -3.77 4.24 10.14
CA CYS A 101 -4.63 5.37 10.49
C CYS A 101 -4.42 5.77 11.96
N ASP A 102 -4.38 4.80 12.87
CA ASP A 102 -4.12 5.03 14.30
C ASP A 102 -2.74 5.67 14.53
N ALA A 103 -1.73 5.23 13.77
CA ALA A 103 -0.36 5.74 13.86
C ALA A 103 -0.22 7.18 13.36
N VAL A 104 -0.87 7.49 12.25
CA VAL A 104 -0.78 8.79 11.57
C VAL A 104 -1.59 9.84 12.32
N GLN A 105 -2.74 9.47 12.87
CA GLN A 105 -3.63 10.40 13.57
C GLN A 105 -3.24 10.68 15.02
N SER A 106 -2.46 9.78 15.65
CA SER A 106 -1.97 9.94 17.03
C SER A 106 -0.44 10.09 17.08
N PRO A 107 0.12 11.17 16.53
CA PRO A 107 1.57 11.40 16.51
C PRO A 107 2.12 11.41 17.94
N GLY A 108 3.05 10.51 18.24
CA GLY A 108 3.70 10.36 19.55
C GLY A 108 3.34 9.08 20.31
N MET A 109 2.21 8.43 20.01
CA MET A 109 1.84 7.14 20.65
C MET A 109 2.36 5.93 19.89
N ARG A 110 2.34 5.98 18.55
CA ARG A 110 2.86 4.92 17.68
C ARG A 110 3.56 5.55 16.48
N SER A 111 4.71 4.99 16.10
CA SER A 111 5.47 5.47 14.94
C SER A 111 4.92 4.82 13.66
N PRO A 112 4.51 5.61 12.65
CA PRO A 112 4.10 5.07 11.34
C PRO A 112 5.17 4.17 10.73
N LYS A 113 6.44 4.51 10.91
CA LYS A 113 7.58 3.69 10.48
C LYS A 113 7.57 2.30 11.09
N LYS A 114 7.48 2.21 12.43
CA LYS A 114 7.48 0.91 13.13
C LYS A 114 6.30 0.01 12.72
N ILE A 115 5.14 0.61 12.51
CA ILE A 115 3.95 -0.12 12.04
C ILE A 115 4.16 -0.58 10.60
N GLY A 116 4.66 0.30 9.73
CA GLY A 116 4.95 -0.03 8.34
C GLY A 116 6.00 -1.13 8.18
N GLU A 117 7.07 -1.11 8.98
CA GLU A 117 8.08 -2.19 9.05
C GLU A 117 7.50 -3.52 9.56
N SER A 118 6.38 -3.50 10.29
CA SER A 118 5.67 -4.72 10.66
C SER A 118 4.76 -5.20 9.53
N LEU A 119 4.11 -4.25 8.85
CA LEU A 119 3.21 -4.52 7.74
C LEU A 119 3.97 -4.85 6.45
N SER A 120 5.29 -4.61 6.36
CA SER A 120 6.09 -5.05 5.20
C SER A 120 6.16 -6.57 5.06
N TRP A 121 5.84 -7.30 6.15
CA TRP A 121 5.77 -8.75 6.18
C TRP A 121 4.35 -9.27 5.90
N ILE A 122 3.39 -8.38 5.61
CA ILE A 122 2.02 -8.79 5.31
C ILE A 122 1.97 -9.61 4.02
N ASP A 123 1.33 -10.77 4.10
CA ASP A 123 1.13 -11.69 2.96
C ASP A 123 -0.28 -11.58 2.37
N SER A 124 -0.57 -12.43 1.38
CA SER A 124 -1.90 -12.54 0.75
C SER A 124 -3.01 -12.98 1.72
N ASN A 125 -2.67 -13.60 2.85
CA ASN A 125 -3.59 -13.99 3.92
C ASN A 125 -3.85 -12.86 4.93
N GLY A 126 -3.09 -11.77 4.86
CA GLY A 126 -3.18 -10.67 5.81
C GLY A 126 -2.47 -10.99 7.12
N ILE A 127 -1.59 -11.99 7.13
CA ILE A 127 -0.76 -12.38 8.26
C ILE A 127 0.51 -11.54 8.22
N CYS A 128 0.89 -10.98 9.37
CA CYS A 128 2.14 -10.24 9.54
C CYS A 128 3.09 -11.08 10.39
N ASP A 129 3.76 -12.07 9.79
CA ASP A 129 4.66 -12.96 10.53
C ASP A 129 6.10 -12.42 10.48
N LYS A 130 6.58 -11.96 11.64
CA LYS A 130 8.03 -11.71 11.87
C LYS A 130 8.75 -12.94 12.43
N THR A 131 8.02 -14.02 12.74
CA THR A 131 8.58 -15.34 13.04
C THR A 131 9.04 -15.95 11.72
N THR A 132 10.30 -16.22 11.43
CA THR A 132 11.49 -16.48 12.24
C THR A 132 12.71 -16.06 11.41
N SER A 133 13.66 -15.40 12.04
CA SER A 133 15.08 -15.42 11.63
C SER A 133 15.65 -16.81 11.85
#